data_AF-A0A4Q5QPA1-F1
#
_entry.id   AF-A0A4Q5QPA1-F1
#
_cell.length_a   1.000
_cell.length_b   1.000
_cell.length_c   1.000
_cell.angle_alpha   90.00
_cell.angle_beta   90.00
_cell.angle_gamma   90.00
#
_symmetry.space_group_name_H-M   'P 1'
#
loop_
_entity.id
_entity.type
_entity.pdbx_description
1 polymer ?
#
loop_
_entity_poly.entity_id
_entity_poly.type
_entity_poly.pdbx_seq_one_letter_code
_entity_poly.pdbx_strand_id
1 'polypeptide(L)'
;MPDFAGQAAHRRLSISTVFATPGIRPILATIFAWMTAHNILYTYVAPFSVLSGLQERVDLLLLTFGGAALAGIWVTGLLVDRMLRRLVLVSLIAFAAVALAFAFFATAPAVVFAGILLWGLSFGGAATQLQTASADAAGDGVDLASAMITTVWNSAIAAGGIVGGLLLNQSGAGAFSWVVLLLALIALCIAFGARGHGFTPGPRAHA
;
A
#
# COMPACT_ATOMS: atom_id res chain seq x y z
N MET A 1 5.82 -31.02 34.21
CA MET A 1 5.83 -30.05 33.08
C MET A 1 6.98 -30.45 32.18
N PRO A 2 6.80 -30.63 30.87
CA PRO A 2 7.91 -31.04 30.00
C PRO A 2 8.88 -29.87 29.83
N ASP A 3 10.18 -30.16 30.03
CA ASP A 3 11.29 -29.23 29.80
C ASP A 3 11.41 -28.88 28.31
N PHE A 4 11.09 -27.64 27.97
CA PHE A 4 11.47 -27.08 26.68
C PHE A 4 12.97 -26.78 26.72
N ALA A 5 13.76 -27.58 26.01
CA ALA A 5 15.15 -27.28 25.72
C ALA A 5 15.24 -25.88 25.11
N GLY A 6 16.00 -24.98 25.76
CA GLY A 6 16.18 -23.61 25.31
C GLY A 6 16.63 -23.58 23.87
N GLN A 7 15.81 -22.97 23.00
CA GLN A 7 16.19 -22.74 21.61
C GLN A 7 17.51 -21.96 21.61
N ALA A 8 18.57 -22.62 21.13
CA ALA A 8 19.89 -22.04 20.96
C ALA A 8 19.73 -20.69 20.25
N ALA A 9 20.30 -19.65 20.86
CA ALA A 9 20.32 -18.25 20.41
C ALA A 9 20.11 -18.15 18.90
N HIS A 10 18.85 -17.94 18.52
CA HIS A 10 18.41 -17.79 17.15
C HIS A 10 19.40 -16.86 16.47
N ARG A 11 20.12 -17.41 15.49
CA ARG A 11 21.08 -16.74 14.62
C ARG A 11 20.37 -15.49 14.10
N ARG A 12 20.54 -14.36 14.80
CA ARG A 12 19.91 -13.08 14.47
C ARG A 12 20.44 -12.73 13.11
N LEU A 13 19.69 -13.07 12.06
CA LEU A 13 19.99 -12.57 10.72
C LEU A 13 20.03 -11.05 10.88
N SER A 14 21.19 -10.46 10.61
CA SER A 14 21.38 -9.04 10.85
C SER A 14 20.41 -8.27 9.96
N ILE A 15 19.80 -7.21 10.49
CA ILE A 15 18.94 -6.27 9.74
C ILE A 15 19.65 -5.84 8.45
N SER A 16 20.98 -5.70 8.48
CA SER A 16 21.81 -5.37 7.32
C SER A 16 21.86 -6.46 6.25
N THR A 17 21.80 -7.74 6.63
CA THR A 17 21.86 -8.88 5.70
C THR A 17 20.54 -9.04 4.94
N VAL A 18 19.39 -8.81 5.59
CA VAL A 18 18.07 -8.82 4.93
C VAL A 18 17.84 -7.55 4.09
N PHE A 19 18.36 -6.41 4.52
CA PHE A 19 18.47 -5.24 3.64
C PHE A 19 19.38 -5.48 2.44
N ALA A 20 20.34 -6.41 2.51
CA ALA A 20 21.24 -6.75 1.41
C ALA A 20 20.67 -7.82 0.46
N THR A 21 19.56 -8.48 0.81
CA THR A 21 18.91 -9.45 -0.08
C THR A 21 18.37 -8.73 -1.33
N PRO A 22 18.85 -9.09 -2.54
CA PRO A 22 18.38 -8.47 -3.78
C PRO A 22 16.90 -8.77 -3.97
N GLY A 23 16.03 -7.75 -3.89
CA GLY A 23 14.57 -7.88 -4.08
C GLY A 23 13.73 -7.25 -2.97
N ILE A 24 14.22 -7.26 -1.72
CA ILE A 24 13.47 -6.73 -0.57
C ILE A 24 13.43 -5.19 -0.58
N ARG A 25 14.51 -4.51 -0.98
CA ARG A 25 14.54 -3.03 -1.04
C ARG A 25 13.46 -2.43 -1.97
N PRO A 26 13.30 -2.91 -3.22
CA PRO A 26 12.19 -2.46 -4.08
C PRO A 26 10.80 -2.68 -3.47
N ILE A 27 10.59 -3.83 -2.81
CA ILE A 27 9.30 -4.14 -2.17
C ILE A 27 9.04 -3.14 -1.03
N LEU A 28 10.00 -2.97 -0.11
CA LEU A 28 9.86 -2.03 0.99
C LEU A 28 9.70 -0.57 0.51
N ALA A 29 10.41 -0.17 -0.55
CA ALA A 29 10.24 1.17 -1.14
C ALA A 29 8.85 1.33 -1.78
N THR A 30 8.33 0.31 -2.46
CA THR A 30 6.98 0.29 -3.01
C THR A 30 5.94 0.38 -1.91
N ILE A 31 6.09 -0.41 -0.84
CA ILE A 31 5.23 -0.37 0.35
C ILE A 31 5.25 1.04 0.93
N PHE A 32 6.44 1.60 1.18
CA PHE A 32 6.58 2.92 1.79
C PHE A 32 5.90 4.00 0.95
N ALA A 33 6.17 4.06 -0.36
CA ALA A 33 5.61 5.06 -1.25
C ALA A 33 4.08 4.92 -1.37
N TRP A 34 3.58 3.71 -1.62
CA TRP A 34 2.15 3.45 -1.76
C TRP A 34 1.40 3.72 -0.45
N MET A 35 1.96 3.28 0.69
CA MET A 35 1.35 3.48 2.00
C MET A 35 1.34 4.94 2.41
N THR A 36 2.41 5.68 2.12
CA THR A 36 2.46 7.13 2.38
C THR A 36 1.39 7.85 1.55
N ALA A 37 1.28 7.52 0.27
CA ALA A 37 0.27 8.10 -0.63
C ALA A 37 -1.16 7.80 -0.15
N HIS A 38 -1.45 6.55 0.22
CA HIS A 38 -2.73 6.17 0.80
C HIS A 38 -3.01 6.93 2.11
N ASN A 39 -2.05 7.00 3.02
CA ASN A 39 -2.23 7.65 4.32
C ASN A 39 -2.48 9.15 4.20
N ILE A 40 -1.84 9.85 3.24
CA ILE A 40 -2.14 11.26 2.98
C ILE A 40 -3.63 11.44 2.65
N LEU A 41 -4.16 10.67 1.71
CA LEU A 41 -5.59 10.76 1.35
C LEU A 41 -6.50 10.32 2.50
N TYR A 42 -6.19 9.22 3.18
CA TYR A 42 -7.05 8.64 4.20
C TYR A 42 -7.12 9.52 5.46
N THR A 43 -5.97 10.02 5.92
CA THR A 43 -5.89 10.90 7.09
C THR A 43 -6.57 12.24 6.83
N TYR A 44 -6.41 12.76 5.61
CA TYR A 44 -6.93 14.07 5.22
C TYR A 44 -8.16 13.99 4.31
N VAL A 45 -8.93 12.89 4.39
CA VAL A 45 -10.14 12.70 3.58
C VAL A 45 -11.20 13.76 3.87
N ALA A 46 -11.32 14.18 5.13
CA ALA A 46 -12.25 15.23 5.54
C ALA A 46 -11.93 16.58 4.88
N PRO A 47 -10.72 17.17 5.04
CA PRO A 47 -10.38 18.40 4.34
C PRO A 47 -10.33 18.24 2.80
N PHE A 48 -10.04 17.04 2.28
CA PHE A 48 -10.15 16.77 0.85
C PHE A 48 -11.59 16.83 0.33
N SER A 49 -12.55 16.30 1.08
CA SER A 49 -13.97 16.28 0.69
C SER A 49 -14.58 17.68 0.55
N VAL A 50 -14.01 18.69 1.22
CA VAL A 50 -14.38 20.11 1.10
C VAL A 50 -14.26 20.60 -0.34
N LEU A 51 -13.28 20.11 -1.10
CA LEU A 51 -13.09 20.49 -2.51
C LEU A 51 -14.30 20.14 -3.39
N SER A 52 -15.01 19.07 -3.03
CA SER A 52 -16.23 18.61 -3.70
C SER A 52 -17.53 19.02 -3.01
N GLY A 53 -17.47 19.78 -1.91
CA GLY A 53 -18.64 20.12 -1.10
C GLY A 53 -19.25 18.93 -0.35
N LEU A 54 -18.49 17.85 -0.13
CA LEU A 54 -18.93 16.61 0.51
C LEU A 54 -18.54 16.52 2.00
N GLN A 55 -18.18 17.64 2.65
CA GLN A 55 -17.70 17.61 4.04
C GLN A 55 -18.69 17.05 5.07
N GLU A 56 -20.00 17.12 4.79
CA GLU A 56 -21.04 16.55 5.65
C GLU A 56 -21.26 15.05 5.41
N ARG A 57 -20.65 14.49 4.36
CA ARG A 57 -20.84 13.10 3.91
C ARG A 57 -19.57 12.26 4.00
N VAL A 58 -18.59 12.68 4.81
CA VAL A 58 -17.32 11.97 5.01
C VAL A 58 -17.55 10.57 5.55
N ASP A 59 -18.58 10.39 6.39
CA ASP A 59 -19.07 9.10 6.87
C ASP A 59 -19.47 8.16 5.71
N LEU A 60 -20.23 8.65 4.72
CA LEU A 60 -20.62 7.89 3.53
C LEU A 60 -19.42 7.59 2.63
N LEU A 61 -18.47 8.52 2.53
CA LEU A 61 -17.22 8.29 1.81
C LEU A 61 -16.41 7.15 2.44
N LEU A 62 -16.25 7.17 3.76
CA LEU A 62 -15.55 6.12 4.50
C LEU A 62 -16.30 4.78 4.49
N LEU A 63 -17.63 4.81 4.52
CA LEU A 63 -18.47 3.61 4.38
C LEU A 63 -18.30 2.98 2.99
N THR A 64 -18.32 3.79 1.94
CA THR A 64 -18.10 3.35 0.56
C THR A 64 -16.70 2.79 0.39
N PHE A 65 -15.69 3.47 0.94
CA PHE A 65 -14.32 3.01 0.98
C PHE A 65 -14.21 1.65 1.68
N GLY A 66 -14.78 1.51 2.87
CA GLY A 66 -14.75 0.29 3.67
C GLY A 66 -15.43 -0.89 2.95
N GLY A 67 -16.62 -0.67 2.39
CA GLY A 67 -17.33 -1.70 1.62
C GLY A 67 -16.53 -2.16 0.38
N ALA A 68 -15.94 -1.22 -0.35
CA ALA A 68 -15.07 -1.55 -1.47
C ALA A 68 -13.78 -2.25 -1.04
N ALA A 69 -13.19 -1.86 0.09
CA ALA A 69 -12.01 -2.50 0.64
C ALA A 69 -12.27 -3.95 1.04
N LEU A 70 -13.43 -4.26 1.64
CA LEU A 70 -13.84 -5.64 1.93
C LEU A 70 -13.94 -6.48 0.66
N ALA A 71 -14.58 -5.93 -0.39
CA ALA A 71 -14.63 -6.59 -1.69
C ALA A 71 -13.22 -6.79 -2.30
N GLY A 72 -12.35 -5.79 -2.17
CA GLY A 72 -10.97 -5.84 -2.67
C GLY A 72 -10.11 -6.90 -1.97
N ILE A 73 -10.25 -7.04 -0.65
CA ILE A 73 -9.59 -8.09 0.14
C ILE A 73 -10.12 -9.46 -0.31
N TRP A 74 -11.44 -9.61 -0.46
CA TRP A 74 -12.04 -10.87 -0.90
C TRP A 74 -11.51 -11.32 -2.27
N VAL A 75 -11.56 -10.42 -3.27
CA VAL A 75 -11.03 -10.65 -4.62
C VAL A 75 -9.55 -10.99 -4.56
N THR A 76 -8.79 -10.25 -3.77
CA THR A 76 -7.37 -10.51 -3.60
C THR A 76 -7.12 -11.88 -2.97
N GLY A 77 -7.83 -12.26 -1.91
CA GLY A 77 -7.69 -13.56 -1.25
C GLY A 77 -7.91 -14.73 -2.21
N LEU A 78 -8.80 -14.59 -3.19
CA LEU A 78 -9.04 -15.62 -4.21
C LEU A 78 -7.92 -15.71 -5.27
N LEU A 79 -7.23 -14.60 -5.54
CA LEU A 79 -6.29 -14.47 -6.67
C LEU A 79 -4.82 -14.37 -6.22
N VAL A 80 -4.56 -14.16 -4.93
CA VAL A 80 -3.24 -13.88 -4.36
C VAL A 80 -2.26 -15.03 -4.63
N ASP A 81 -2.70 -16.27 -4.46
CA ASP A 81 -1.87 -17.47 -4.67
C ASP A 81 -1.48 -17.70 -6.12
N ARG A 82 -2.23 -17.14 -7.07
CA ARG A 82 -2.09 -17.43 -8.51
C ARG A 82 -1.47 -16.28 -9.30
N MET A 83 -1.68 -15.04 -8.89
CA MET A 83 -1.39 -13.85 -9.70
C MET A 83 -0.90 -12.63 -8.88
N LEU A 84 -0.19 -12.86 -7.77
CA LEU A 84 0.30 -11.84 -6.83
C LEU A 84 0.86 -10.56 -7.50
N ARG A 85 1.80 -10.73 -8.44
CA ARG A 85 2.43 -9.59 -9.13
C ARG A 85 1.46 -8.81 -10.01
N ARG A 86 0.57 -9.50 -10.72
CA ARG A 86 -0.43 -8.84 -11.58
C ARG A 86 -1.42 -8.06 -10.73
N LEU A 87 -1.80 -8.60 -9.57
CA LEU A 87 -2.66 -7.90 -8.62
C LEU A 87 -2.03 -6.60 -8.11
N VAL A 88 -0.76 -6.65 -7.67
CA VAL A 88 -0.04 -5.45 -7.21
C VAL A 88 0.02 -4.37 -8.31
N LEU A 89 0.35 -4.76 -9.55
CA LEU A 89 0.40 -3.82 -10.67
C LEU A 89 -0.98 -3.24 -11.01
N VAL A 90 -2.02 -4.08 -11.05
CA VAL A 90 -3.40 -3.62 -11.31
C VAL A 90 -3.86 -2.66 -10.21
N SER A 91 -3.60 -2.98 -8.94
CA SER A 91 -3.92 -2.12 -7.81
C SER A 91 -3.17 -0.78 -7.88
N LEU A 92 -1.86 -0.78 -8.19
CA LEU A 92 -1.08 0.44 -8.34
C LEU A 92 -1.54 1.30 -9.53
N ILE A 93 -1.86 0.68 -10.66
CA ILE A 93 -2.40 1.37 -11.85
C ILE A 93 -3.76 1.98 -11.54
N ALA A 94 -4.66 1.21 -10.91
CA ALA A 94 -5.96 1.69 -10.49
C ALA A 94 -5.83 2.86 -9.51
N PHE A 95 -4.93 2.76 -8.52
CA PHE A 95 -4.68 3.83 -7.57
C PHE A 95 -4.10 5.09 -8.22
N ALA A 96 -3.15 4.94 -9.14
CA ALA A 96 -2.60 6.06 -9.91
C ALA A 96 -3.68 6.72 -10.79
N ALA A 97 -4.57 5.93 -11.41
CA ALA A 97 -5.69 6.45 -12.18
C ALA A 97 -6.69 7.24 -11.31
N VAL A 98 -6.98 6.77 -10.10
CA VAL A 98 -7.80 7.52 -9.14
C VAL A 98 -7.11 8.82 -8.74
N ALA A 99 -5.82 8.79 -8.42
CA ALA A 99 -5.05 9.98 -8.05
C ALA A 99 -5.04 11.02 -9.19
N LEU A 100 -4.89 10.56 -10.43
CA LEU A 100 -4.98 11.40 -11.63
C LEU A 100 -6.38 11.99 -11.81
N ALA A 101 -7.44 11.18 -11.63
CA ALA A 101 -8.82 11.66 -11.72
C ALA A 101 -9.10 12.74 -10.65
N PHE A 102 -8.60 12.55 -9.43
CA PHE A 102 -8.69 13.55 -8.37
C PHE A 102 -7.89 14.82 -8.71
N ALA A 103 -6.71 14.71 -9.32
CA ALA A 103 -5.91 15.89 -9.67
C ALA A 103 -6.64 16.88 -10.60
N PHE A 104 -7.51 16.37 -11.48
CA PHE A 104 -8.25 17.20 -12.44
C PHE A 104 -9.71 17.45 -12.06
N PHE A 105 -10.35 16.52 -11.34
CA PHE A 105 -11.80 16.51 -11.13
C PHE A 105 -12.21 16.31 -9.66
N ALA A 106 -11.33 16.61 -8.70
CA ALA A 106 -11.65 16.54 -7.26
C ALA A 106 -12.80 17.45 -6.82
N THR A 107 -13.23 18.42 -7.64
CA THR A 107 -14.39 19.27 -7.37
C THR A 107 -15.73 18.60 -7.72
N ALA A 108 -15.73 17.52 -8.51
CA ALA A 108 -16.93 16.82 -8.94
C ALA A 108 -17.30 15.69 -7.95
N PRO A 109 -18.44 15.76 -7.24
CA PRO A 109 -18.83 14.76 -6.25
C PRO A 109 -18.89 13.33 -6.80
N ALA A 110 -19.39 13.16 -8.03
CA ALA A 110 -19.48 11.86 -8.68
C ALA A 110 -18.10 11.22 -8.90
N VAL A 111 -17.09 12.03 -9.26
CA VAL A 111 -15.71 11.54 -9.42
C VAL A 111 -15.12 11.18 -8.07
N VAL A 112 -15.38 11.95 -7.02
CA VAL A 112 -14.91 11.65 -5.66
C VAL A 112 -15.49 10.32 -5.16
N PHE A 113 -16.80 10.09 -5.32
CA PHE A 113 -17.42 8.81 -4.95
C PHE A 113 -16.88 7.63 -5.76
N ALA A 114 -16.84 7.74 -7.09
CA ALA A 114 -16.33 6.67 -7.95
C ALA A 114 -14.85 6.38 -7.70
N GLY A 115 -14.06 7.44 -7.48
CA GLY A 115 -12.65 7.34 -7.14
C GLY A 115 -12.43 6.69 -5.79
N ILE A 116 -13.22 7.00 -4.77
CA ILE A 116 -13.14 6.38 -3.44
C ILE A 116 -13.53 4.90 -3.50
N LEU A 117 -14.55 4.55 -4.27
CA LEU A 117 -14.93 3.16 -4.51
C LEU A 117 -13.78 2.38 -5.17
N LEU A 118 -13.21 2.91 -6.25
CA LEU A 118 -12.10 2.27 -6.96
C LEU A 118 -10.82 2.23 -6.10
N TRP A 119 -10.58 3.28 -5.33
CA TRP A 119 -9.48 3.35 -4.38
C TRP A 119 -9.58 2.27 -3.31
N GLY A 120 -10.75 2.14 -2.67
CA GLY A 120 -11.02 1.09 -1.69
C GLY A 120 -10.82 -0.30 -2.28
N LEU A 121 -11.35 -0.55 -3.48
CA LEU A 121 -11.18 -1.83 -4.18
C LEU A 121 -9.71 -2.15 -4.48
N SER A 122 -8.95 -1.15 -4.94
CA SER A 122 -7.52 -1.30 -5.26
C SER A 122 -6.65 -1.52 -4.02
N PHE A 123 -6.94 -0.82 -2.93
CA PHE A 123 -6.12 -0.82 -1.72
C PHE A 123 -6.50 -1.91 -0.73
N GLY A 124 -7.76 -2.37 -0.71
CA GLY A 124 -8.24 -3.37 0.25
C GLY A 124 -7.31 -4.57 0.34
N GLY A 125 -6.97 -5.18 -0.80
CA GLY A 125 -6.07 -6.33 -0.85
C GLY A 125 -4.57 -6.01 -0.76
N ALA A 126 -4.17 -4.74 -0.77
CA ALA A 126 -2.76 -4.36 -0.84
C ALA A 126 -1.95 -4.92 0.34
N ALA A 127 -2.49 -4.85 1.55
CA ALA A 127 -1.83 -5.36 2.75
C ALA A 127 -1.54 -6.86 2.65
N THR A 128 -2.50 -7.64 2.17
CA THR A 128 -2.34 -9.09 1.96
C THR A 128 -1.32 -9.36 0.86
N GLN A 129 -1.42 -8.68 -0.28
CA GLN A 129 -0.48 -8.85 -1.40
C GLN A 129 0.97 -8.56 -0.98
N LEU A 130 1.20 -7.46 -0.27
CA LEU A 130 2.53 -7.02 0.13
C LEU A 130 3.12 -7.91 1.23
N GLN A 131 2.29 -8.38 2.16
CA GLN A 131 2.70 -9.36 3.17
C GLN A 131 3.05 -10.71 2.53
N THR A 132 2.21 -11.24 1.65
CA THR A 132 2.49 -12.48 0.91
C THR A 132 3.76 -12.36 0.06
N ALA A 133 3.93 -11.26 -0.68
CA ALA A 133 5.11 -11.05 -1.52
C ALA A 133 6.40 -11.01 -0.70
N SER A 134 6.35 -10.37 0.47
CA SER A 134 7.52 -10.29 1.34
C SER A 134 7.82 -11.62 2.03
N ALA A 135 6.79 -12.36 2.44
CA ALA A 135 6.97 -13.70 2.99
C ALA A 135 7.58 -14.65 1.95
N ASP A 136 7.08 -14.63 0.71
CA ASP A 136 7.61 -15.45 -0.39
C ASP A 136 9.06 -15.07 -0.75
N ALA A 137 9.40 -13.78 -0.70
CA ALA A 137 10.76 -13.30 -0.98
C ALA A 137 11.77 -13.58 0.16
N ALA A 138 11.29 -13.73 1.40
CA ALA A 138 12.15 -13.87 2.58
C ALA A 138 12.61 -15.32 2.84
N GLY A 139 11.94 -16.33 2.31
CA GLY A 139 12.27 -17.74 2.55
C GLY A 139 12.37 -18.05 4.05
N ASP A 140 13.51 -18.55 4.52
CA ASP A 140 13.74 -18.87 5.95
C ASP A 140 13.78 -17.62 6.89
N GLY A 141 13.67 -16.40 6.35
CA GLY A 141 13.74 -15.13 7.08
C GLY A 141 12.40 -14.41 7.30
N VAL A 142 11.26 -15.12 7.24
CA VAL A 142 9.90 -14.51 7.31
C VAL A 142 9.70 -13.61 8.52
N ASP A 143 10.22 -14.00 9.69
CA ASP A 143 10.06 -13.23 10.94
C ASP A 143 10.70 -11.84 10.84
N LEU A 144 11.88 -11.76 10.23
CA LEU A 144 12.58 -10.49 10.03
C LEU A 144 11.90 -9.65 8.93
N ALA A 145 11.44 -10.27 7.85
CA ALA A 145 10.71 -9.56 6.80
C ALA A 145 9.39 -8.95 7.32
N SER A 146 8.65 -9.69 8.14
CA SER A 146 7.40 -9.22 8.76
C SER A 146 7.64 -8.05 9.71
N ALA A 147 8.72 -8.10 10.51
CA ALA A 147 9.14 -6.99 11.37
C ALA A 147 9.53 -5.75 10.55
N MET A 148 10.24 -5.93 9.43
CA MET A 148 10.62 -4.83 8.53
C MET A 148 9.41 -4.20 7.85
N ILE A 149 8.47 -5.00 7.34
CA ILE A 149 7.20 -4.50 6.79
C ILE A 149 6.50 -3.64 7.83
N THR A 150 6.31 -4.16 9.04
CA THR A 150 5.63 -3.44 10.13
C THR A 150 6.31 -2.10 10.42
N THR A 151 7.65 -2.08 10.43
CA THR A 151 8.43 -0.86 10.61
C THR A 151 8.17 0.14 9.48
N VAL A 152 8.25 -0.31 8.22
CA VAL A 152 8.02 0.52 7.03
C VAL A 152 6.59 1.06 6.98
N TRP A 153 5.61 0.25 7.35
CA TRP A 153 4.21 0.66 7.46
C TRP A 153 4.04 1.79 8.47
N ASN A 154 4.57 1.63 9.69
CA ASN A 154 4.50 2.69 10.70
C ASN A 154 5.24 3.96 10.27
N SER A 155 6.41 3.82 9.64
CA SER A 155 7.13 4.95 9.08
C SER A 155 6.34 5.66 7.98
N ALA A 156 5.63 4.92 7.13
CA ALA A 156 4.82 5.48 6.06
C ALA A 156 3.55 6.18 6.58
N ILE A 157 2.93 5.66 7.64
CA ILE A 157 1.81 6.33 8.33
C ILE A 157 2.29 7.66 8.92
N ALA A 158 3.43 7.65 9.63
CA ALA A 158 4.02 8.86 10.18
C ALA A 158 4.39 9.87 9.08
N ALA A 159 5.04 9.41 8.00
CA ALA A 159 5.39 10.25 6.86
C ALA A 159 4.14 10.83 6.17
N GLY A 160 3.08 10.03 6.01
CA GLY A 160 1.82 10.48 5.41
C GLY A 160 1.13 11.56 6.23
N GLY A 161 1.14 11.44 7.56
CA GLY A 161 0.66 12.48 8.47
C GLY A 161 1.48 13.77 8.37
N ILE A 162 2.81 13.69 8.43
CA ILE A 162 3.68 14.87 8.37
C ILE A 162 3.58 15.56 7.01
N VAL A 163 3.73 14.82 5.91
CA VAL A 163 3.67 15.36 4.55
C VAL A 163 2.28 15.91 4.25
N GLY A 164 1.22 15.18 4.59
CA GLY A 164 -0.15 15.65 4.42
C GLY A 164 -0.47 16.91 5.23
N GLY A 165 0.02 16.99 6.47
CA GLY A 165 -0.15 18.18 7.32
C GLY A 165 0.59 19.40 6.76
N LEU A 166 1.83 19.22 6.30
CA LEU A 166 2.61 20.28 5.65
C LEU A 166 1.93 20.77 4.37
N LEU A 167 1.44 19.85 3.53
CA LEU A 167 0.72 20.17 2.30
C LEU A 167 -0.57 20.93 2.60
N LEU A 168 -1.33 20.48 3.60
CA LEU A 168 -2.58 21.14 4.00
C LEU A 168 -2.32 22.58 4.45
N ASN A 169 -1.27 22.80 5.24
CA ASN A 169 -0.92 24.11 5.78
C ASN A 169 -0.38 25.08 4.71
N GLN A 170 0.37 24.59 3.72
CA GLN A 170 1.05 25.45 2.74
C GLN A 170 0.28 25.62 1.43
N SER A 171 -0.34 24.56 0.93
CA SER A 171 -0.92 24.49 -0.43
C SER A 171 -2.38 24.05 -0.45
N GLY A 172 -2.94 23.70 0.70
CA GLY A 172 -4.31 23.22 0.84
C GLY A 172 -4.52 21.80 0.29
N ALA A 173 -5.77 21.32 0.38
CA ALA A 173 -6.11 19.94 0.04
C ALA A 173 -5.97 19.60 -1.45
N GLY A 174 -5.95 20.59 -2.35
CA GLY A 174 -5.77 20.37 -3.79
C GLY A 174 -4.40 19.80 -4.16
N ALA A 175 -3.38 20.06 -3.34
CA ALA A 175 -2.03 19.54 -3.57
C ALA A 175 -1.91 18.03 -3.30
N PHE A 176 -2.83 17.44 -2.53
CA PHE A 176 -2.79 16.02 -2.16
C PHE A 176 -2.79 15.12 -3.40
N SER A 177 -3.69 15.38 -4.36
CA SER A 177 -3.84 14.52 -5.54
C SER A 177 -2.55 14.45 -6.37
N TRP A 178 -1.82 15.55 -6.50
CA TRP A 178 -0.55 15.60 -7.23
C TRP A 178 0.57 14.84 -6.52
N VAL A 179 0.70 15.02 -5.20
CA VAL A 179 1.73 14.31 -4.42
C VAL A 179 1.43 12.81 -4.34
N VAL A 180 0.17 12.45 -4.15
CA VAL A 180 -0.29 11.06 -4.14
C VAL A 180 -0.05 10.41 -5.50
N LEU A 181 -0.35 11.12 -6.61
CA LEU A 181 -0.08 10.64 -7.96
C LEU A 181 1.42 10.41 -8.16
N LEU A 182 2.28 11.35 -7.76
CA LEU A 182 3.73 11.20 -7.87
C LEU A 182 4.23 9.97 -7.09
N LEU A 183 3.79 9.79 -5.84
CA LEU A 183 4.16 8.64 -5.03
C LEU A 183 3.64 7.32 -5.62
N ALA A 184 2.41 7.31 -6.16
CA ALA A 184 1.85 6.15 -6.83
C ALA A 184 2.63 5.77 -8.10
N LEU A 185 3.05 6.76 -8.89
CA LEU A 185 3.89 6.55 -10.07
C LEU A 185 5.29 6.03 -9.69
N ILE A 186 5.90 6.56 -8.62
CA ILE A 186 7.17 6.05 -8.10
C ILE A 186 7.02 4.58 -7.69
N ALA A 187 5.98 4.26 -6.91
CA ALA A 187 5.69 2.88 -6.49
C ALA A 187 5.48 1.96 -7.70
N LEU A 188 4.73 2.42 -8.71
CA LEU A 188 4.49 1.69 -9.95
C LEU A 188 5.79 1.45 -10.73
N CYS A 189 6.64 2.46 -10.88
CA CYS A 189 7.93 2.34 -11.55
C CYS A 189 8.87 1.37 -10.84
N ILE A 190 8.91 1.40 -9.50
CA ILE A 190 9.73 0.48 -8.70
C ILE A 190 9.20 -0.96 -8.83
N ALA A 191 7.89 -1.16 -8.66
CA ALA A 191 7.26 -2.47 -8.82
C ALA A 191 7.43 -3.03 -10.24
N PHE A 192 7.36 -2.16 -11.25
CA PHE A 192 7.58 -2.52 -12.64
C PHE A 192 9.06 -2.81 -12.94
N GLY A 193 10.00 -2.11 -12.33
CA GLY A 193 11.44 -2.30 -12.49
C GLY A 193 12.00 -3.52 -11.73
N ALA A 194 11.34 -3.93 -10.64
CA ALA A 194 11.73 -5.08 -9.82
C ALA A 194 11.48 -6.46 -10.48
N ARG A 195 11.30 -6.52 -11.81
CA ARG A 195 10.90 -7.72 -12.58
C ARG A 195 11.80 -8.94 -12.35
N GLY A 196 13.07 -8.72 -12.00
CA GLY A 196 14.10 -9.77 -11.93
C GLY A 196 14.35 -10.40 -10.56
N HIS A 197 13.98 -9.76 -9.44
CA HIS A 197 14.45 -10.21 -8.12
C HIS A 197 13.46 -10.04 -6.94
N GLY A 198 12.41 -9.21 -7.03
CA GLY A 198 11.52 -8.93 -5.88
C GLY A 198 10.09 -9.48 -6.00
N PHE A 199 9.58 -9.65 -7.22
CA PHE A 199 8.24 -10.19 -7.49
C PHE A 199 8.32 -11.38 -8.45
N THR A 200 9.16 -12.36 -8.10
CA THR A 200 9.19 -13.63 -8.82
C THR A 200 7.86 -14.37 -8.61
N PRO A 201 7.29 -15.01 -9.66
CA PRO A 201 6.14 -15.89 -9.48
C PRO A 201 6.53 -16.97 -8.47
N GLY A 202 5.77 -17.12 -7.39
CA GLY A 202 6.07 -18.10 -6.35
C GLY A 202 6.15 -19.54 -6.92
N PRO A 203 6.86 -20.46 -6.27
CA PRO A 203 7.03 -21.86 -6.72
C PRO A 203 5.72 -22.66 -6.86
N ARG A 204 4.60 -22.11 -6.39
CA ARG A 204 3.30 -22.77 -6.30
C ARG A 204 2.58 -22.97 -7.64
N ALA A 205 3.16 -22.51 -8.76
CA ALA A 205 2.62 -22.75 -10.10
C ALA A 205 2.85 -24.18 -10.62
N HIS A 206 3.48 -25.06 -9.82
CA HIS A 206 3.83 -26.43 -10.21
C HIS A 206 3.31 -27.54 -9.28
N ALA A 207 2.29 -27.28 -8.45
CA ALA A 207 1.58 -28.33 -7.71
C ALA A 207 0.27 -28.71 -8.42
#